data_AF-B4K1J5-F1
#
_entry.id   AF-B4K1J5-F1
#
_cell.length_a   1.000
_cell.length_b   1.000
_cell.length_c   1.000
_cell.angle_alpha   90.00
_cell.angle_beta   90.00
_cell.angle_gamma   90.00
#
_symmetry.space_group_name_H-M   'P 1'
#
loop_
_entity.id
_entity.type
_entity.pdbx_description
1 polymer ?
#
loop_
_entity_poly.entity_id
_entity_poly.type
_entity_poly.pdbx_seq_one_letter_code
_entity_poly.pdbx_strand_id
1 'polypeptide(L)'
;MLQNPPKHHIYPVFGKKRRRRRRDVEGYQTDDDVIEQMHLRSHLSSRALLFGKIERVYKSRQLNGTACIQLALCESAQRQERMERGLGAAAEPQSFIMELLSAIFQLPGSNEAGDLLEHISPHYLEAHQKRGNCRQIYSDCNHTFWLE
;
A
#
# COMPACT_ATOMS: atom_id res chain seq x y z
N MET A 1 -26.75 5.27 42.95
CA MET A 1 -25.97 4.11 42.46
C MET A 1 -26.44 3.77 41.06
N LEU A 2 -25.55 3.75 40.06
CA LEU A 2 -25.93 3.41 38.68
C LEU A 2 -26.36 1.94 38.61
N GLN A 3 -27.64 1.70 38.26
CA GLN A 3 -28.26 0.37 38.31
C GLN A 3 -27.99 -0.51 37.08
N ASN A 4 -27.17 -0.09 36.10
CA ASN A 4 -26.79 -0.95 34.98
C ASN A 4 -25.35 -0.67 34.51
N PRO A 5 -24.55 -1.71 34.19
CA PRO A 5 -23.23 -1.54 33.59
C PRO A 5 -23.36 -0.99 32.16
N PRO A 6 -22.46 -0.11 31.71
CA PRO A 6 -22.49 0.42 30.36
C PRO A 6 -22.30 -0.71 29.35
N LYS A 7 -23.21 -0.81 28.36
CA LYS A 7 -23.07 -1.71 27.21
C LYS A 7 -21.98 -1.17 26.29
N HIS A 8 -20.72 -1.48 26.59
CA HIS A 8 -19.63 -1.18 25.67
C HIS A 8 -19.60 -2.23 24.57
N HIS A 9 -19.77 -1.80 23.32
CA HIS A 9 -19.51 -2.66 22.17
C HIS A 9 -18.00 -2.80 22.02
N ILE A 10 -17.48 -4.01 22.22
CA ILE A 10 -16.09 -4.35 21.95
C ILE A 10 -15.96 -4.55 20.44
N TYR A 11 -15.48 -3.54 19.73
CA TYR A 11 -15.08 -3.70 18.34
C TYR A 11 -13.78 -4.50 18.31
N PRO A 12 -13.72 -5.65 17.60
CA PRO A 12 -12.50 -6.41 17.51
C PRO A 12 -11.45 -5.57 16.77
N VAL A 13 -10.44 -5.14 17.51
CA VAL A 13 -9.26 -4.47 17.01
C VAL A 13 -8.43 -5.54 16.29
N PHE A 14 -8.61 -5.64 14.98
CA PHE A 14 -7.92 -6.57 14.06
C PHE A 14 -8.28 -8.05 14.22
N GLY A 15 -9.36 -8.43 13.55
CA GLY A 15 -9.57 -9.81 13.14
C GLY A 15 -10.52 -9.79 11.96
N LYS A 16 -10.01 -9.97 10.74
CA LYS A 16 -10.84 -10.19 9.55
C LYS A 16 -11.81 -11.32 9.87
N LYS A 17 -13.06 -10.99 10.20
CA LYS A 17 -14.13 -11.99 10.33
C LYS A 17 -14.19 -12.67 8.98
N ARG A 18 -13.85 -13.97 8.91
CA ARG A 18 -14.10 -14.79 7.73
C ARG A 18 -15.59 -14.65 7.44
N ARG A 19 -15.95 -13.80 6.46
CA ARG A 19 -17.32 -13.60 5.99
C ARG A 19 -17.82 -14.99 5.60
N ARG A 20 -18.67 -15.60 6.45
CA ARG A 20 -19.60 -16.62 5.96
C ARG A 20 -20.38 -15.90 4.87
N ARG A 21 -20.13 -16.27 3.61
CA ARG A 21 -20.81 -15.74 2.43
C ARG A 21 -22.32 -15.82 2.67
N ARG A 22 -22.91 -14.76 3.20
CA ARG A 22 -24.34 -14.53 3.08
C ARG A 22 -24.48 -13.91 1.70
N ARG A 23 -24.96 -14.74 0.78
CA ARG A 23 -25.40 -14.35 -0.54
C ARG A 23 -26.28 -13.11 -0.44
N ASP A 24 -25.96 -12.16 -1.31
CA ASP A 24 -26.88 -11.29 -2.02
C ASP A 24 -27.70 -10.30 -1.18
N VAL A 25 -27.11 -9.13 -0.93
CA VAL A 25 -27.81 -7.85 -1.04
C VAL A 25 -26.88 -6.88 -1.78
N GLU A 26 -26.95 -6.88 -3.10
CA GLU A 26 -26.32 -5.84 -3.92
C GLU A 26 -26.98 -4.49 -3.57
N GLY A 27 -26.17 -3.50 -3.16
CA GLY A 27 -26.61 -2.09 -3.07
C GLY A 27 -26.67 -1.45 -1.68
N TYR A 28 -26.41 -2.17 -0.59
CA TYR A 28 -26.34 -1.54 0.75
C TYR A 28 -24.89 -1.36 1.19
N GLN A 29 -24.37 -0.13 1.09
CA GLN A 29 -23.12 0.25 1.75
C GLN A 29 -23.29 0.02 3.24
N THR A 30 -22.50 -0.89 3.80
CA THR A 30 -22.49 -1.10 5.25
C THR A 30 -21.67 -0.02 5.92
N ASP A 31 -21.97 0.31 7.18
CA ASP A 31 -21.18 1.29 7.96
C ASP A 31 -19.69 0.90 8.01
N ASP A 32 -19.40 -0.41 7.97
CA ASP A 32 -18.06 -0.97 7.84
C ASP A 32 -17.36 -0.54 6.53
N ASP A 33 -18.05 -0.50 5.39
CA ASP A 33 -17.46 -0.11 4.10
C ASP A 33 -17.07 1.38 4.07
N VAL A 34 -17.86 2.22 4.74
CA VAL A 34 -17.59 3.67 4.88
C VAL A 34 -16.33 3.90 5.73
N ILE A 35 -16.22 3.19 6.85
CA ILE A 35 -15.05 3.24 7.73
C ILE A 35 -13.80 2.75 6.98
N GLU A 36 -13.88 1.65 6.24
CA GLU A 36 -12.77 1.13 5.42
C GLU A 36 -12.31 2.15 4.37
N GLN A 37 -13.22 2.83 3.67
CA GLN A 37 -12.86 3.89 2.72
C GLN A 37 -12.18 5.09 3.39
N MET A 38 -12.66 5.52 4.56
CA MET A 38 -12.03 6.60 5.31
C MET A 38 -10.59 6.23 5.73
N HIS A 39 -10.38 5.01 6.20
CA HIS A 39 -9.05 4.51 6.54
C HIS A 39 -8.15 4.45 5.31
N LEU A 40 -8.65 3.90 4.20
CA LEU A 40 -7.89 3.82 2.95
C LEU A 40 -7.46 5.20 2.46
N ARG A 41 -8.38 6.18 2.48
CA ARG A 41 -8.08 7.57 2.13
C ARG A 41 -6.97 8.17 3.01
N SER A 42 -7.05 7.94 4.32
CA SER A 42 -6.03 8.40 5.28
C SER A 42 -4.66 7.74 5.02
N HIS A 43 -4.65 6.45 4.67
CA HIS A 43 -3.43 5.74 4.31
C HIS A 43 -2.83 6.23 3.00
N LEU A 44 -3.64 6.56 1.99
CA LEU A 44 -3.14 7.07 0.71
C LEU A 44 -2.60 8.50 0.84
N SER A 45 -3.28 9.37 1.57
CA SER A 45 -2.81 10.74 1.79
C SER A 45 -1.51 10.79 2.61
N SER A 46 -1.38 9.95 3.64
CA SER A 46 -0.15 9.83 4.41
C SER A 46 1.01 9.26 3.58
N ARG A 47 0.75 8.26 2.72
CA ARG A 47 1.75 7.75 1.76
C ARG A 47 2.20 8.82 0.76
N ALA A 48 1.28 9.59 0.18
CA ALA A 48 1.64 10.67 -0.74
C ALA A 48 2.60 11.69 -0.09
N LEU A 49 2.31 12.09 1.15
CA LEU A 49 3.18 12.98 1.92
C LEU A 49 4.53 12.35 2.25
N LEU A 50 4.54 11.05 2.56
CA LEU A 50 5.76 10.30 2.83
C LEU A 50 6.65 10.22 1.59
N PHE A 51 6.08 9.93 0.42
CA PHE A 51 6.84 9.90 -0.84
C PHE A 51 7.50 11.26 -1.10
N GLY A 52 6.76 12.36 -0.98
CA GLY A 52 7.36 13.70 -1.11
C GLY A 52 8.41 14.04 -0.04
N LYS A 53 8.40 13.40 1.14
CA LYS A 53 9.47 13.53 2.14
C LYS A 53 10.71 12.72 1.75
N ILE A 54 10.52 11.48 1.33
CA ILE A 54 11.61 10.59 0.87
C ILE A 54 12.32 11.21 -0.32
N GLU A 55 11.57 11.75 -1.28
CA GLU A 55 12.10 12.48 -2.44
C GLU A 55 13.04 13.61 -2.04
N ARG A 56 12.63 14.42 -1.04
CA ARG A 56 13.45 15.51 -0.53
C ARG A 56 14.74 15.02 0.12
N VAL A 57 14.71 13.87 0.79
CA VAL A 57 15.91 13.23 1.37
C VAL A 57 16.87 12.77 0.28
N TYR A 58 16.38 12.20 -0.82
CA TYR A 58 17.25 11.86 -1.96
C TYR A 58 17.79 13.11 -2.67
N LYS A 59 16.94 14.12 -2.84
CA LYS A 59 17.34 15.39 -3.47
C LYS A 59 18.44 16.10 -2.67
N SER A 60 18.40 16.05 -1.33
CA SER A 60 19.47 16.63 -0.50
C SER A 60 20.82 15.92 -0.66
N ARG A 61 20.82 14.68 -1.14
CA ARG A 61 22.00 13.90 -1.53
C ARG A 61 22.38 14.04 -3.00
N GLN A 62 21.79 15.01 -3.72
CA GLN A 62 22.00 15.23 -5.16
C GLN A 62 21.59 14.05 -6.04
N LEU A 63 20.61 13.25 -5.59
CA LEU A 63 20.06 12.13 -6.34
C LEU A 63 18.70 12.46 -6.94
N ASN A 64 18.32 11.74 -8.01
CA ASN A 64 16.98 11.83 -8.58
C ASN A 64 15.96 11.07 -7.69
N GLY A 65 15.47 11.74 -6.66
CA GLY A 65 14.55 11.15 -5.69
C GLY A 65 13.27 10.60 -6.30
N THR A 66 12.74 11.26 -7.34
CA THR A 66 11.51 10.83 -8.02
C THR A 66 11.73 9.49 -8.73
N ALA A 67 12.84 9.35 -9.47
CA ALA A 67 13.20 8.07 -10.09
C ALA A 67 13.37 6.96 -9.05
N CYS A 68 13.95 7.26 -7.88
CA CYS A 68 14.12 6.28 -6.81
C CYS A 68 12.81 5.79 -6.19
N ILE A 69 11.83 6.69 -6.01
CA ILE A 69 10.51 6.29 -5.53
C ILE A 69 9.78 5.47 -6.59
N GLN A 70 9.84 5.89 -7.86
CA GLN A 70 9.21 5.14 -8.95
C GLN A 70 9.80 3.74 -9.11
N LEU A 71 11.13 3.60 -8.97
CA LEU A 71 11.80 2.31 -8.94
C LEU A 71 11.27 1.43 -7.80
N ALA A 72 11.19 1.99 -6.58
CA ALA A 72 10.71 1.28 -5.40
C ALA A 72 9.26 0.82 -5.55
N LEU A 73 8.38 1.67 -6.09
CA LEU A 73 6.97 1.36 -6.36
C LEU A 73 6.80 0.26 -7.41
N CYS A 74 7.63 0.27 -8.46
CA CYS A 74 7.60 -0.77 -9.50
C CYS A 74 8.08 -2.11 -8.92
N GLU A 75 9.19 -2.11 -8.17
CA GLU A 75 9.74 -3.34 -7.57
C GLU A 75 8.81 -3.92 -6.48
N SER A 76 8.16 -3.08 -5.66
CA SER A 76 7.20 -3.51 -4.65
C SER A 76 5.94 -4.13 -5.28
N ALA A 77 5.41 -3.51 -6.35
CA ALA A 77 4.25 -4.03 -7.09
C ALA A 77 4.54 -5.41 -7.69
N GLN A 78 5.71 -5.57 -8.32
CA GLN A 78 6.12 -6.87 -8.87
C GLN A 78 6.32 -7.93 -7.80
N ARG A 79 6.83 -7.54 -6.62
CA ARG A 79 6.96 -8.46 -5.49
C ARG A 79 5.59 -8.91 -4.99
N GLN A 80 4.64 -7.99 -4.86
CA GLN A 80 3.26 -8.31 -4.49
C GLN A 80 2.60 -9.25 -5.50
N GLU A 81 2.71 -8.97 -6.80
CA GLU A 81 2.15 -9.81 -7.86
C GLU A 81 2.73 -11.23 -7.84
N ARG A 82 4.03 -11.38 -7.57
CA ARG A 82 4.69 -12.69 -7.41
C ARG A 82 4.18 -13.45 -6.18
N MET A 83 4.00 -12.75 -5.05
CA MET A 83 3.44 -13.33 -3.82
C MET A 83 1.99 -13.80 -4.03
N GLU A 84 1.15 -12.98 -4.65
CA GLU A 84 -0.27 -13.30 -4.89
C GLU A 84 -0.46 -14.48 -5.87
N ARG A 85 0.41 -14.58 -6.88
CA ARG A 85 0.35 -15.65 -7.88
C ARG A 85 0.98 -16.97 -7.43
N GLY A 86 1.61 -17.02 -6.25
CA GLY A 86 2.38 -18.18 -5.81
C GLY A 86 3.50 -18.59 -6.79
N LEU A 87 3.92 -17.67 -7.67
CA LEU A 87 4.87 -17.88 -8.75
C LEU A 87 6.19 -17.20 -8.36
N GLY A 88 6.97 -17.96 -7.62
CA GLY A 88 8.24 -17.57 -7.02
C GLY A 88 8.48 -18.47 -5.80
N ALA A 89 9.74 -18.75 -5.45
CA ALA A 89 10.07 -19.41 -4.19
C ALA A 89 9.17 -18.80 -3.10
N ALA A 90 8.38 -19.64 -2.41
CA ALA A 90 7.54 -19.21 -1.30
C ALA A 90 8.38 -18.25 -0.46
N ALA A 91 8.05 -16.95 -0.53
CA ALA A 91 8.99 -15.89 -0.25
C ALA A 91 9.46 -16.06 1.19
N GLU A 92 10.71 -16.48 1.37
CA GLU A 92 11.36 -16.40 2.67
C GLU A 92 11.11 -14.98 3.20
N PRO A 93 10.53 -14.85 4.40
CA PRO A 93 10.23 -13.54 4.96
C PRO A 93 11.53 -12.74 4.98
N GLN A 94 11.52 -11.55 4.35
CA GLN A 94 12.71 -10.72 4.35
C GLN A 94 12.95 -10.14 5.76
N SER A 95 14.06 -9.44 5.92
CA SER A 95 14.30 -8.71 7.17
C SER A 95 13.12 -7.75 7.46
N PHE A 96 12.87 -7.48 8.74
CA PHE A 96 11.79 -6.58 9.16
C PHE A 96 11.81 -5.24 8.41
N ILE A 97 13.00 -4.69 8.17
CA ILE A 97 13.18 -3.42 7.45
C ILE A 97 12.69 -3.55 6.00
N MET A 98 12.97 -4.67 5.35
CA MET A 98 12.59 -4.89 3.96
C MET A 98 11.08 -5.09 3.81
N GLU A 99 10.44 -5.78 4.77
CA GLU A 99 8.98 -5.89 4.79
C GLU A 99 8.30 -4.56 5.13
N LEU A 100 8.91 -3.77 6.02
CA LEU A 100 8.42 -2.42 6.29
C LEU A 100 8.47 -1.55 5.04
N LEU A 101 9.60 -1.58 4.30
CA LEU A 101 9.75 -0.87 3.03
C LEU A 101 8.77 -1.38 1.97
N SER A 102 8.54 -2.70 1.90
CA SER A 102 7.57 -3.30 0.96
C SER A 102 6.16 -2.75 1.22
N ALA A 103 5.73 -2.70 2.49
CA ALA A 103 4.42 -2.19 2.88
C ALA A 103 4.24 -0.68 2.66
N ILE A 104 5.34 0.10 2.74
CA ILE A 104 5.33 1.55 2.47
C ILE A 104 5.02 1.81 0.99
N PHE A 105 5.69 1.08 0.09
CA PHE A 105 5.61 1.27 -1.36
C PHE A 105 4.55 0.40 -2.05
N GLN A 106 3.73 -0.35 -1.31
CA GLN A 106 2.56 -1.04 -1.87
C GLN A 106 1.38 -0.08 -1.98
N LEU A 107 0.72 -0.11 -3.14
CA LEU A 107 -0.52 0.62 -3.40
C LEU A 107 -1.67 -0.37 -3.68
N PRO A 108 -2.90 -0.04 -3.26
CA PRO A 108 -4.07 -0.86 -3.57
C PRO A 108 -4.29 -0.93 -5.08
N GLY A 109 -4.87 -2.06 -5.53
CA GLY A 109 -5.21 -2.22 -6.95
C GLY A 109 -6.27 -1.21 -7.40
N SER A 110 -6.32 -0.92 -8.70
CA SER A 110 -7.31 0.01 -9.29
C SER A 110 -8.76 -0.38 -8.95
N ASN A 111 -9.03 -1.68 -8.81
CA ASN A 111 -10.36 -2.21 -8.48
C ASN A 111 -10.76 -1.99 -7.02
N GLU A 112 -9.81 -1.77 -6.12
CA GLU A 112 -10.05 -1.66 -4.67
C GLU A 112 -10.15 -0.20 -4.22
N ALA A 113 -9.42 0.70 -4.87
CA ALA A 113 -9.30 2.08 -4.42
C ALA A 113 -10.06 3.10 -5.28
N GLY A 114 -10.38 2.79 -6.54
CA GLY A 114 -11.15 3.69 -7.43
C GLY A 114 -10.64 5.13 -7.39
N ASP A 115 -11.56 6.07 -7.12
CA ASP A 115 -11.31 7.51 -7.05
C ASP A 115 -10.37 7.92 -5.89
N LEU A 116 -10.18 7.07 -4.87
CA LEU A 116 -9.30 7.39 -3.74
C LEU A 116 -7.82 7.48 -4.15
N LEU A 117 -7.46 6.87 -5.28
CA LEU A 117 -6.12 6.95 -5.85
C LEU A 117 -5.73 8.37 -6.28
N GLU A 118 -6.68 9.31 -6.42
CA GLU A 118 -6.42 10.73 -6.71
C GLU A 118 -5.48 11.39 -5.69
N HIS A 119 -5.39 10.85 -4.47
CA HIS A 119 -4.46 11.35 -3.45
C HIS A 119 -3.00 11.02 -3.76
N ILE A 120 -2.74 10.06 -4.64
CA ILE A 120 -1.41 9.67 -5.10
C ILE A 120 -1.15 10.34 -6.45
N SER A 121 0.05 10.91 -6.61
CA SER A 121 0.41 11.55 -7.87
C SER A 121 0.40 10.56 -9.05
N PRO A 122 -0.07 10.94 -10.24
CA PRO A 122 -0.24 10.02 -11.37
C PRO A 122 1.07 9.33 -11.80
N HIS A 123 2.22 10.01 -11.68
CA HIS A 123 3.51 9.43 -12.04
C HIS A 123 3.98 8.30 -11.09
N TYR A 124 3.45 8.25 -9.86
CA TYR A 124 3.67 7.12 -8.95
C TYR A 124 2.73 5.96 -9.24
N LEU A 125 1.46 6.25 -9.56
CA LEU A 125 0.49 5.24 -9.97
C LEU A 125 0.95 4.55 -11.26
N GLU A 126 1.43 5.34 -12.22
CA GLU A 126 2.00 4.82 -13.46
C GLU A 126 3.18 3.89 -13.16
N ALA A 127 4.11 4.29 -12.29
CA ALA A 127 5.27 3.47 -11.92
C ALA A 127 4.89 2.15 -11.26
N HIS A 128 3.89 2.17 -10.36
CA HIS A 128 3.36 0.97 -9.71
C HIS A 128 2.72 -0.01 -10.71
N GLN A 129 2.18 0.49 -11.81
CA GLN A 129 1.55 -0.33 -12.86
C GLN A 129 2.55 -0.80 -13.93
N LYS A 130 3.79 -0.30 -13.95
CA LYS A 130 4.78 -0.70 -14.94
C LYS A 130 5.17 -2.17 -14.76
N ARG A 131 5.24 -2.87 -15.89
CA ARG A 131 5.76 -4.23 -16.00
C ARG A 131 7.11 -4.21 -16.72
N GLY A 132 7.94 -5.21 -16.46
CA GLY A 132 9.28 -5.34 -17.06
C GLY A 132 10.39 -5.06 -16.06
N ASN A 133 11.59 -4.76 -16.54
CA ASN A 133 12.74 -4.53 -15.66
C ASN A 133 12.72 -3.10 -15.09
N CYS A 134 12.20 -2.93 -13.87
CA CYS A 134 12.07 -1.63 -13.20
C CYS A 134 13.41 -0.87 -13.14
N ARG A 135 14.54 -1.57 -12.95
CA ARG A 135 15.88 -0.95 -12.87
C ARG A 135 16.33 -0.34 -14.20
N GLN A 136 15.89 -0.90 -15.32
CA GLN A 136 16.19 -0.33 -16.64
C GLN A 136 15.28 0.86 -16.94
N ILE A 137 14.01 0.80 -16.53
CA ILE A 137 13.05 1.89 -16.73
C ILE A 137 13.43 3.11 -15.90
N TYR A 138 13.87 2.91 -14.65
CA TYR A 138 14.25 3.95 -13.70
C TYR A 138 15.75 3.94 -13.42
N SER A 139 16.56 3.97 -14.49
CA SER A 139 18.03 3.90 -14.42
C SER A 139 18.67 5.10 -13.72
N ASP A 140 17.96 6.23 -13.63
CA ASP A 140 18.43 7.45 -12.97
C ASP A 140 18.59 7.29 -11.45
N CYS A 141 18.06 6.20 -10.89
CA CYS A 141 18.28 5.84 -9.50
C CYS A 141 19.32 4.71 -9.38
N ASN A 142 20.53 5.06 -8.95
CA ASN A 142 21.60 4.09 -8.66
C ASN A 142 21.47 3.39 -7.30
N HIS A 143 20.50 3.80 -6.46
CA HIS A 143 20.31 3.26 -5.12
C HIS A 143 18.98 2.52 -5.02
N THR A 144 19.01 1.20 -4.91
CA THR A 144 17.79 0.43 -4.65
C THR A 144 17.59 0.29 -3.15
N PHE A 145 16.34 0.38 -2.70
CA PHE A 145 15.97 0.09 -1.31
C PHE A 145 16.19 -1.38 -0.92
N TRP A 146 16.34 -2.26 -1.91
CA TRP A 146 16.31 -3.72 -1.72
C TRP A 146 17.68 -4.40 -1.79
N LEU A 147 18.78 -3.64 -1.73
CA LEU A 147 20.13 -4.21 -1.65
C LEU A 147 20.55 -4.32 -0.19
N GLU A 148 21.03 -5.51 0.20
CA GLU A 148 21.96 -5.71 1.32
C GLU A 148 23.36 -5.17 0.95
#